data_AF-A0A7S4IQQ2-F1
#
_entry.id   AF-A0A7S4IQQ2-F1
#
_cell.length_a   1.000
_cell.length_b   1.000
_cell.length_c   1.000
_cell.angle_alpha   90.00
_cell.angle_beta   90.00
_cell.angle_gamma   90.00
#
_symmetry.space_group_name_H-M   'P 1'
#
loop_
_entity.id
_entity.type
_entity.pdbx_description
1 polymer ?
#
loop_
_entity_poly.entity_id
_entity_poly.type
_entity_poly.pdbx_seq_one_letter_code
_entity_poly.pdbx_strand_id
1 'polypeptide(L)'
;ASKDVSDLSNAELAKQTLVKQHHANAARCAAWLEADATGQSIAAEVIGPLLMDIEVAKKDDRKLVENAISDKYLFGFVVKSERARDTLLQQISSNHWGLNVYRH
;
A
#
# COMPACT_ATOMS: atom_id res chain seq x y z
N ALA A 1 17.02 -2.11 21.79
CA ALA A 1 15.66 -1.88 22.32
C ALA A 1 14.72 -2.74 21.51
N SER A 2 14.06 -3.73 22.11
CA SER A 2 13.01 -4.49 21.43
C SER A 2 11.88 -3.52 21.11
N LYS A 3 11.64 -3.25 19.82
CA LYS A 3 10.43 -2.53 19.43
C LYS A 3 9.24 -3.39 19.90
N ASP A 4 8.44 -2.87 20.82
CA ASP A 4 7.28 -3.56 21.36
C ASP A 4 6.33 -3.93 20.21
N VAL A 5 6.05 -5.22 20.07
CA VAL A 5 5.25 -5.79 18.98
C VAL A 5 3.83 -5.19 18.95
N SER A 6 3.33 -4.76 20.11
CA SER A 6 2.06 -4.05 20.28
C SER A 6 2.05 -2.64 19.67
N ASP A 7 3.18 -1.93 19.65
CA ASP A 7 3.27 -0.59 19.06
C ASP A 7 3.33 -0.63 17.54
N LEU A 8 3.98 -1.66 16.99
CA LEU A 8 4.02 -1.93 15.56
C LEU A 8 2.61 -2.28 15.03
N SER A 9 1.87 -3.14 15.73
CA SER A 9 0.51 -3.51 15.33
C SER A 9 -0.46 -2.32 15.37
N ASN A 10 -0.33 -1.42 16.35
CA ASN A 10 -1.14 -0.21 16.44
C ASN A 10 -0.84 0.79 15.30
N ALA A 11 0.44 0.96 14.94
CA ALA A 11 0.83 1.86 13.86
C ALA A 11 0.38 1.35 12.49
N GLU A 12 0.48 0.05 12.26
CA GLU A 12 0.06 -0.60 11.02
C GLU A 12 -1.46 -0.59 10.88
N LEU A 13 -2.20 -0.91 11.95
CA LEU A 13 -3.66 -0.82 11.99
C LEU A 13 -4.15 0.62 11.72
N ALA A 14 -3.46 1.63 12.26
CA ALA A 14 -3.78 3.03 12.00
C ALA A 14 -3.60 3.38 10.51
N LYS A 15 -2.51 2.93 9.88
CA LYS A 15 -2.28 3.13 8.45
C LYS A 15 -3.31 2.38 7.60
N GLN A 16 -3.62 1.13 7.91
CA GLN A 16 -4.69 0.38 7.21
C GLN A 16 -6.04 1.09 7.34
N THR A 17 -6.34 1.66 8.50
CA THR A 17 -7.55 2.45 8.73
C THR A 17 -7.57 3.70 7.85
N LEU A 18 -6.46 4.43 7.76
CA LEU A 18 -6.32 5.60 6.89
C LEU A 18 -6.48 5.23 5.41
N VAL A 19 -5.83 4.16 4.93
CA VAL A 19 -6.01 3.69 3.55
C VAL A 19 -7.49 3.34 3.29
N LYS A 20 -8.15 2.63 4.20
CA LYS A 20 -9.58 2.28 4.04
C LYS A 20 -10.49 3.51 4.02
N GLN A 21 -10.21 4.52 4.85
CA GLN A 21 -11.01 5.74 4.95
C GLN A 21 -10.82 6.68 3.75
N HIS A 22 -9.58 6.85 3.29
CA HIS A 22 -9.24 7.83 2.26
C HIS A 22 -9.19 7.24 0.85
N HIS A 23 -8.90 5.93 0.70
CA HIS A 23 -8.74 5.31 -0.60
C HIS A 23 -9.17 3.83 -0.62
N ALA A 24 -10.49 3.59 -0.53
CA ALA A 24 -11.08 2.25 -0.44
C ALA A 24 -10.60 1.27 -1.53
N ASN A 25 -10.34 1.73 -2.75
CA ASN A 25 -9.81 0.88 -3.83
C ASN A 25 -8.36 0.43 -3.59
N ALA A 26 -7.53 1.27 -2.95
CA ALA A 26 -6.16 0.89 -2.61
C ALA A 26 -6.16 -0.15 -1.49
N ALA A 27 -7.06 0.00 -0.51
CA ALA A 27 -7.27 -1.01 0.53
C ALA A 27 -7.75 -2.36 -0.06
N ARG A 28 -8.68 -2.33 -1.02
CA ARG A 28 -9.16 -3.54 -1.72
C ARG A 28 -8.04 -4.22 -2.52
N CYS A 29 -7.21 -3.44 -3.21
CA CYS A 29 -6.08 -3.95 -3.97
C CYS A 29 -5.02 -4.59 -3.05
N ALA A 30 -4.70 -3.95 -1.92
CA ALA A 30 -3.81 -4.51 -0.91
C ALA A 30 -4.33 -5.84 -0.35
N ALA A 31 -5.61 -5.89 0.03
CA ALA A 31 -6.23 -7.11 0.52
C ALA A 31 -6.26 -8.23 -0.55
N TRP A 32 -6.42 -7.89 -1.82
CA TRP A 32 -6.32 -8.86 -2.92
C TRP A 32 -4.90 -9.42 -3.08
N LEU A 33 -3.88 -8.56 -2.98
CA LEU A 33 -2.47 -8.99 -3.01
C LEU A 33 -2.14 -9.92 -1.83
N GLU A 34 -2.67 -9.64 -0.63
CA GLU A 34 -2.49 -10.47 0.56
C GLU A 34 -3.23 -11.82 0.49
N ALA A 35 -4.43 -11.84 -0.12
CA ALA A 35 -5.29 -13.02 -0.17
C ALA A 35 -4.88 -14.04 -1.26
N ASP A 36 -4.01 -13.66 -2.20
CA ASP A 36 -3.67 -14.50 -3.34
C ASP A 36 -2.73 -15.66 -2.97
N ALA A 37 -3.34 -16.79 -2.58
CA ALA A 37 -2.71 -18.07 -2.27
C ALA A 37 -2.54 -18.99 -3.51
N THR A 38 -2.83 -18.52 -4.73
CA THR A 38 -3.04 -19.39 -5.90
C THR A 38 -1.80 -19.70 -6.75
N GLY A 39 -0.60 -19.42 -6.26
CA GLY A 39 0.66 -19.81 -6.93
C GLY A 39 1.07 -18.92 -8.12
N GLN A 40 0.29 -17.89 -8.46
CA GLN A 40 0.71 -16.79 -9.35
C GLN A 40 0.94 -15.47 -8.60
N SER A 41 0.99 -15.52 -7.27
CA SER A 41 1.09 -14.33 -6.41
C SER A 41 2.21 -13.41 -6.85
N ILE A 42 1.85 -12.17 -7.18
CA ILE A 42 2.78 -11.08 -7.46
C ILE A 42 3.11 -10.29 -6.18
N ALA A 43 2.56 -10.66 -5.03
CA ALA A 43 2.62 -9.86 -3.80
C ALA A 43 4.06 -9.51 -3.37
N ALA A 44 5.00 -10.45 -3.48
CA ALA A 44 6.42 -10.20 -3.17
C ALA A 44 7.10 -9.20 -4.13
N GLU A 45 6.52 -9.01 -5.32
CA GLU A 45 6.98 -8.12 -6.38
C GLU A 45 6.28 -6.76 -6.36
N VAL A 46 5.28 -6.57 -5.49
CA VAL A 46 4.52 -5.32 -5.34
C VAL A 46 4.77 -4.73 -3.95
N ILE A 47 5.01 -3.42 -3.89
CA ILE A 47 5.13 -2.64 -2.67
C ILE A 47 3.96 -1.66 -2.65
N GLY A 48 3.21 -1.66 -1.55
CA GLY A 48 2.21 -0.65 -1.28
C GLY A 48 0.85 -1.17 -0.80
N PRO A 49 -0.12 -0.27 -0.60
CA PRO A 49 -0.05 1.16 -0.91
C PRO A 49 1.05 1.86 -0.10
N LEU A 50 1.80 2.78 -0.73
CA LEU A 50 3.07 3.32 -0.19
C LEU A 50 2.95 3.92 1.23
N LEU A 51 1.78 4.39 1.64
CA LEU A 51 1.51 4.81 3.02
C LEU A 51 1.86 3.72 4.06
N MET A 52 1.67 2.44 3.70
CA MET A 52 2.02 1.30 4.54
C MET A 52 3.53 1.24 4.81
N ASP A 53 4.34 1.54 3.81
CA ASP A 53 5.81 1.44 3.85
C ASP A 53 6.52 2.72 4.36
N ILE A 54 5.82 3.85 4.46
CA ILE A 54 6.43 5.11 4.94
C ILE A 54 6.57 5.08 6.47
N GLU A 55 7.81 5.07 6.97
CA GLU A 55 8.10 5.29 8.39
C GLU A 55 8.35 6.77 8.67
N VAL A 56 7.55 7.37 9.55
CA VAL A 56 7.79 8.74 10.05
C VAL A 56 8.44 8.65 11.43
N ALA A 57 9.66 9.19 11.54
CA ALA A 57 10.49 9.07 12.74
C ALA A 57 9.84 9.69 14.00
N LYS A 58 9.08 10.78 13.83
CA LYS A 58 8.34 11.45 14.91
C LYS A 58 6.84 11.30 14.67
N LYS A 59 6.09 10.82 15.67
CA LYS A 59 4.64 10.61 15.55
C LYS A 59 3.89 11.91 15.23
N ASP A 60 4.34 13.04 15.78
CA ASP A 60 3.71 14.35 15.59
C ASP A 60 3.83 14.86 14.15
N ASP A 61 4.89 14.47 13.44
CA ASP A 61 5.13 14.87 12.05
C ASP A 61 4.34 14.03 11.04
N ARG A 62 3.66 12.96 11.48
CA ARG A 62 2.99 12.01 10.58
C ARG A 62 1.96 12.70 9.68
N LYS A 63 1.08 13.51 10.26
CA LYS A 63 0.08 14.27 9.49
C LYS A 63 0.73 15.28 8.53
N LEU A 64 1.85 15.88 8.93
CA LEU A 64 2.58 16.82 8.07
C LEU A 64 3.16 16.11 6.85
N VAL A 65 3.79 14.95 7.06
CA VAL A 65 4.37 14.13 5.99
C VAL A 65 3.27 13.60 5.06
N GLU A 66 2.18 13.09 5.62
CA GLU A 66 1.02 12.62 4.84
C GLU A 66 0.43 13.76 3.99
N ASN A 67 0.27 14.97 4.54
CA ASN A 67 -0.24 16.11 3.77
C ASN A 67 0.77 16.63 2.72
N ALA A 68 2.06 16.46 2.96
CA ALA A 68 3.11 16.91 2.03
C ALA A 68 3.21 15.99 0.79
N ILE A 69 2.89 14.70 0.94
CA ILE A 69 2.91 13.73 -0.14
C ILE A 69 1.49 13.64 -0.73
N SER A 70 1.34 13.97 -2.01
CA SER A 70 0.04 13.87 -2.67
C SER A 70 -0.56 12.46 -2.57
N ASP A 71 -1.87 12.38 -2.32
CA ASP A 71 -2.67 11.14 -2.29
C ASP A 71 -2.38 10.20 -3.46
N LYS A 72 -2.12 10.75 -4.65
CA LYS A 72 -1.80 9.97 -5.86
C LYS A 72 -0.55 9.09 -5.69
N TYR A 73 0.37 9.49 -4.81
CA TYR A 73 1.57 8.74 -4.46
C TYR A 73 1.34 7.87 -3.23
N LEU A 74 0.75 8.41 -2.16
CA LEU A 74 0.52 7.67 -0.91
C LEU A 74 -0.28 6.38 -1.10
N PHE A 75 -1.28 6.41 -1.98
CA PHE A 75 -2.16 5.26 -2.24
C PHE A 75 -1.77 4.48 -3.50
N GLY A 76 -0.63 4.80 -4.10
CA GLY A 76 -0.08 4.09 -5.26
C GLY A 76 0.73 2.86 -4.86
N PHE A 77 1.08 2.07 -5.87
CA PHE A 77 1.85 0.84 -5.74
C PHE A 77 3.13 0.92 -6.57
N VAL A 78 4.22 0.34 -6.08
CA VAL A 78 5.47 0.17 -6.81
C VAL A 78 5.65 -1.29 -7.17
N VAL A 79 6.05 -1.59 -8.40
CA VAL A 79 6.24 -2.96 -8.88
C VAL A 79 7.66 -3.20 -9.35
N LYS A 80 8.20 -4.39 -9.02
CA LYS A 80 9.59 -4.77 -9.28
C LYS A 80 9.81 -5.39 -10.67
N SER A 81 8.79 -6.03 -11.24
CA SER A 81 8.89 -6.70 -12.55
C SER A 81 7.78 -6.26 -13.51
N GLU A 82 8.05 -6.40 -14.81
CA GLU A 82 7.07 -6.10 -15.85
C GLU A 82 5.89 -7.07 -15.80
N ARG A 83 6.13 -8.36 -15.50
CA ARG A 83 5.07 -9.35 -15.28
C ARG A 83 4.12 -8.92 -14.16
N ALA A 84 4.67 -8.55 -13.00
CA ALA A 84 3.87 -8.11 -11.86
C ALA A 84 3.10 -6.82 -12.17
N ARG A 85 3.72 -5.88 -12.90
CA ARG A 85 3.06 -4.66 -13.38
C ARG A 85 1.84 -5.00 -14.22
N ASP A 86 2.00 -5.85 -15.22
CA ASP A 86 0.94 -6.14 -16.19
C ASP A 86 -0.22 -6.90 -15.51
N THR A 87 0.09 -7.87 -14.64
CA THR A 87 -0.92 -8.54 -13.80
C THR A 87 -1.67 -7.55 -12.89
N LEU A 88 -0.95 -6.65 -12.22
CA LEU A 88 -1.55 -5.65 -11.33
C LEU A 88 -2.44 -4.66 -12.10
N LEU A 89 -1.96 -4.15 -13.25
CA LEU A 89 -2.72 -3.23 -14.11
C LEU A 89 -3.96 -3.90 -14.70
N GLN A 90 -3.88 -5.17 -15.08
CA GLN A 90 -5.03 -5.94 -15.52
C GLN A 90 -6.08 -6.04 -14.41
N GLN A 91 -5.67 -6.36 -13.18
CA GLN A 91 -6.57 -6.42 -12.03
C GLN A 91 -7.22 -5.06 -11.73
N ILE A 92 -6.42 -3.99 -11.68
CA ILE A 92 -6.90 -2.61 -11.43
C ILE A 92 -7.90 -2.19 -12.50
N SER A 93 -7.61 -2.48 -13.77
CA SER A 93 -8.47 -2.12 -14.91
C SER A 93 -9.77 -2.90 -14.90
N SER A 94 -9.72 -4.21 -14.63
CA SER A 94 -10.89 -5.10 -14.61
C SER A 94 -11.88 -4.73 -13.48
N ASN A 95 -11.38 -4.15 -12.40
CA ASN A 95 -12.20 -3.72 -11.26
C ASN A 95 -12.47 -2.20 -11.23
N HIS A 96 -12.00 -1.45 -12.24
CA HIS A 96 -12.12 0.01 -12.35
C HIS A 96 -11.62 0.76 -11.10
N TRP A 97 -10.50 0.33 -10.52
CA TRP A 97 -10.02 0.87 -9.24
C TRP A 97 -9.36 2.24 -9.31
N GLY A 98 -8.87 2.67 -10.48
CA GLY A 98 -8.26 3.98 -10.67
C GLY A 98 -7.00 4.21 -9.83
N LEU A 99 -6.14 3.20 -9.71
CA LEU A 99 -4.93 3.23 -8.88
C LEU A 99 -3.69 3.54 -9.71
N ASN A 100 -2.74 4.28 -9.11
CA ASN A 100 -1.45 4.53 -9.74
C ASN A 100 -0.48 3.36 -9.46
N VAL A 101 0.20 2.93 -10.52
CA VAL A 101 1.25 1.91 -10.45
C VAL A 101 2.54 2.53 -11.01
N TYR A 102 3.59 2.49 -10.21
CA TYR A 102 4.91 3.02 -10.53
C TYR A 102 5.90 1.87 -10.73
N ARG A 103 6.86 2.05 -11.64
CA ARG A 103 7.97 1.11 -11.81
C ARG A 103 9.02 1.39 -10.73
N HIS A 104 9.57 0.34 -10.12
CA HIS A 104 10.75 0.44 -9.26
C HIS A 104 11.97 0.92 -10.06
#